data_AF-A0A7S0Z469-F1
#
_entry.id   AF-A0A7S0Z469-F1
#
_cell.length_a   1.000
_cell.length_b   1.000
_cell.length_c   1.000
_cell.angle_alpha   90.00
_cell.angle_beta   90.00
_cell.angle_gamma   90.00
#
_symmetry.space_group_name_H-M   'P 1'
#
loop_
_entity.id
_entity.type
_entity.pdbx_description
1 polymer ?
#
loop_
_entity_poly.entity_id
_entity_poly.type
_entity_poly.pdbx_seq_one_letter_code
_entity_poly.pdbx_strand_id
1 'polypeptide(L)'
;SRAGLGGGAECIWQGPGALQILLGPGAEVLPGETLTLDPKKPLRTKDFVSDPGGADPFEVRAPSASAPPELQMEGPEAIGSCDTAAVTASAASARPLAYRWGCDGACPAAVAALLAAATAR
;
A
#
# COMPACT_ATOMS: atom_id res chain seq x y z
N SER A 1 -12.47 -4.43 -12.51
CA SER A 1 -11.70 -3.17 -12.55
C SER A 1 -10.29 -3.52 -12.99
N ARG A 2 -9.64 -2.74 -13.86
CA ARG A 2 -8.20 -2.93 -14.12
C ARG A 2 -7.47 -2.30 -12.94
N ALA A 3 -6.70 -3.08 -12.19
CA ALA A 3 -5.83 -2.55 -11.16
C ALA A 3 -4.87 -1.52 -11.79
N GLY A 4 -4.95 -0.29 -11.32
CA GLY A 4 -4.09 0.79 -11.80
C GLY A 4 -2.69 0.70 -11.18
N LEU A 5 -1.67 1.12 -11.92
CA LEU A 5 -0.30 1.24 -11.41
C LEU A 5 -0.07 2.48 -10.51
N GLY A 6 -1.13 3.27 -10.27
CA GLY A 6 -1.07 4.51 -9.49
C GLY A 6 -0.68 5.74 -10.33
N GLY A 7 -0.84 6.92 -9.74
CA GLY A 7 -0.50 8.19 -10.40
C GLY A 7 1.01 8.38 -10.52
N GLY A 8 1.52 8.68 -11.72
CA GLY A 8 2.96 8.90 -11.92
C GLY A 8 3.81 7.63 -11.87
N ALA A 9 3.24 6.45 -12.14
CA ALA A 9 4.02 5.23 -12.28
C ALA A 9 5.09 5.36 -13.38
N GLU A 10 6.28 4.80 -13.15
CA GLU A 10 7.43 4.90 -14.03
C GLU A 10 7.91 3.52 -14.49
N CYS A 11 8.57 3.48 -15.65
CA CYS A 11 9.17 2.28 -16.22
C CYS A 11 10.65 2.58 -16.49
N ILE A 12 11.53 1.83 -15.83
CA ILE A 12 12.98 2.06 -15.86
C ILE A 12 13.67 0.76 -16.27
N TRP A 13 14.50 0.82 -17.31
CA TRP A 13 15.36 -0.29 -17.67
C TRP A 13 16.51 -0.40 -16.67
N GLN A 14 16.56 -1.52 -15.95
CA GLN A 14 17.64 -1.87 -15.02
C GLN A 14 18.82 -2.58 -15.74
N GLY A 15 18.69 -2.80 -17.05
CA GLY A 15 19.69 -3.42 -17.91
C GLY A 15 19.08 -3.97 -19.20
N PRO A 16 19.84 -4.76 -19.98
CA PRO A 16 19.42 -5.28 -21.29
C PRO A 16 18.22 -6.24 -21.28
N GLY A 17 17.81 -6.74 -20.12
CA GLY A 17 16.73 -7.73 -20.01
C GLY A 17 15.84 -7.57 -18.78
N ALA A 18 15.94 -6.44 -18.08
CA ALA A 18 15.18 -6.19 -16.86
C ALA A 18 14.50 -4.82 -16.94
N LEU A 19 13.18 -4.83 -17.00
CA LEU A 19 12.35 -3.64 -16.84
C LEU A 19 11.81 -3.60 -15.41
N GLN A 20 12.11 -2.53 -14.70
CA GLN A 20 11.49 -2.24 -13.41
C GLN A 20 10.31 -1.29 -13.62
N ILE A 21 9.18 -1.64 -13.02
CA ILE A 21 8.00 -0.78 -12.97
C ILE A 21 7.89 -0.24 -11.55
N LEU A 22 8.00 1.07 -11.39
CA LEU A 22 7.77 1.76 -10.12
C LEU A 22 6.31 2.17 -10.05
N LEU A 23 5.63 1.68 -9.02
CA LEU A 23 4.22 1.99 -8.78
C LEU A 23 4.09 3.39 -8.18
N GLY A 24 3.08 4.13 -8.63
CA GLY A 24 2.74 5.45 -8.12
C GLY A 24 1.79 5.41 -6.93
N PRO A 25 1.55 6.56 -6.26
CA PRO A 25 0.52 6.67 -5.24
C PRO A 25 -0.85 6.23 -5.74
N GLY A 26 -1.58 5.49 -4.89
CA GLY A 26 -2.89 4.93 -5.24
C GLY A 26 -2.82 3.73 -6.19
N ALA A 27 -1.66 3.09 -6.34
CA ALA A 27 -1.59 1.82 -7.05
C ALA A 27 -2.48 0.77 -6.38
N GLU A 28 -3.33 0.13 -7.18
CA GLU A 28 -4.28 -0.89 -6.72
C GLU A 28 -3.76 -2.31 -6.98
N VAL A 29 -2.65 -2.44 -7.71
CA VAL A 29 -2.11 -3.74 -8.08
C VAL A 29 -1.65 -4.55 -6.85
N LEU A 30 -2.09 -5.80 -6.79
CA LEU A 30 -1.82 -6.71 -5.69
C LEU A 30 -0.91 -7.88 -6.12
N PRO A 31 -0.14 -8.45 -5.18
CA PRO A 31 0.51 -9.73 -5.42
C PRO A 31 -0.49 -10.81 -5.88
N GLY A 32 -0.11 -11.62 -6.87
CA GLY A 32 -0.96 -12.64 -7.49
C GLY A 32 -1.79 -12.11 -8.67
N GLU A 33 -1.90 -10.80 -8.86
CA GLU A 33 -2.53 -10.25 -10.05
C GLU A 33 -1.62 -10.38 -11.27
N THR A 34 -2.24 -10.43 -12.44
CA THR A 34 -1.52 -10.53 -13.71
C THR A 34 -1.53 -9.18 -14.42
N LEU A 35 -0.35 -8.73 -14.84
CA LEU A 35 -0.18 -7.55 -15.67
C LEU A 35 0.10 -7.98 -17.12
N THR A 36 -0.46 -7.22 -18.05
CA THR A 36 -0.20 -7.35 -19.48
C THR A 36 0.24 -6.00 -20.01
N LEU A 37 1.30 -5.96 -20.81
CA LEU A 37 1.67 -4.75 -21.52
C LEU A 37 0.69 -4.51 -22.67
N ASP A 38 0.52 -3.24 -23.05
CA ASP A 38 -0.36 -2.90 -24.16
C ASP A 38 0.21 -3.51 -25.45
N PRO A 39 -0.50 -4.43 -26.13
CA PRO A 39 -0.01 -5.05 -27.36
C PRO A 39 0.23 -4.04 -28.49
N LYS A 40 -0.37 -2.84 -28.40
CA LYS A 40 -0.13 -1.73 -29.35
C LYS A 40 1.18 -0.99 -29.07
N LYS A 41 1.80 -1.19 -27.90
CA LYS A 41 3.05 -0.57 -27.47
C LYS A 41 4.01 -1.63 -26.91
N PRO A 42 4.47 -2.57 -27.75
CA PRO A 42 5.33 -3.65 -27.29
C PRO A 42 6.68 -3.11 -26.81
N LEU A 43 7.31 -3.83 -25.87
CA LEU A 43 8.67 -3.52 -25.45
C LEU A 43 9.63 -3.90 -26.57
N ARG A 44 10.53 -2.97 -26.91
CA ARG A 44 11.59 -3.17 -27.91
C ARG A 44 12.86 -2.48 -27.47
N THR A 45 13.99 -2.93 -28.01
CA THR A 45 15.25 -2.19 -27.92
C THR A 45 15.12 -0.82 -28.57
N LYS A 46 15.91 0.16 -28.12
CA LYS A 46 15.87 1.55 -28.59
C LYS A 46 16.12 1.68 -30.11
N ASP A 47 16.90 0.77 -30.66
CA ASP A 47 17.24 0.66 -32.09
C ASP A 47 16.23 -0.20 -32.89
N PHE A 48 15.17 -0.71 -32.24
CA PHE A 48 14.12 -1.53 -32.82
C PHE A 48 14.57 -2.87 -33.42
N VAL A 49 15.78 -3.33 -33.11
CA VAL A 49 16.36 -4.58 -33.64
C VAL A 49 15.72 -5.82 -32.99
N SER A 50 15.22 -5.73 -31.76
CA SER A 50 14.55 -6.86 -31.11
C SER A 50 13.15 -7.11 -31.67
N ASP A 51 12.73 -8.37 -31.63
CA ASP A 51 11.32 -8.72 -31.74
C ASP A 51 10.50 -8.00 -30.66
N PRO A 52 9.22 -7.65 -30.94
CA PRO A 52 8.34 -7.05 -29.95
C PRO A 52 8.10 -8.02 -28.78
N GLY A 53 8.59 -7.65 -27.60
CA GLY A 53 8.44 -8.42 -26.37
C GLY A 53 7.32 -7.90 -25.48
N GLY A 54 6.96 -8.71 -24.47
CA GLY A 54 6.04 -8.30 -23.40
C GLY A 54 4.55 -8.53 -23.69
N ALA A 55 4.20 -9.29 -24.73
CA ALA A 55 2.82 -9.69 -24.98
C ALA A 55 2.30 -10.70 -23.95
N ASP A 56 3.21 -11.48 -23.35
CA ASP A 56 2.85 -12.48 -22.37
C ASP A 56 2.45 -11.84 -21.03
N PRO A 57 1.37 -12.32 -20.41
CA PRO A 57 0.99 -11.90 -19.07
C PRO A 57 2.08 -12.31 -18.06
N PHE A 58 2.38 -11.42 -17.12
CA PHE A 58 3.27 -11.73 -16.01
C PHE A 58 2.60 -11.49 -14.67
N GLU A 59 2.86 -12.38 -13.71
CA GLU A 59 2.30 -12.31 -12.38
C GLU A 59 3.10 -11.35 -11.49
N VAL A 60 2.39 -10.48 -10.77
CA VAL A 60 2.97 -9.60 -9.77
C VAL A 60 3.30 -10.45 -8.55
N ARG A 61 4.60 -10.62 -8.29
CA ARG A 61 5.06 -11.38 -7.12
C ARG A 61 4.98 -10.53 -5.87
N ALA A 62 4.72 -11.19 -4.74
CA ALA A 62 4.86 -10.56 -3.44
C ALA A 62 6.33 -10.17 -3.20
N PRO A 63 6.59 -9.04 -2.51
CA PRO A 63 7.94 -8.73 -2.02
C PRO A 63 8.48 -9.89 -1.16
N SER A 64 9.77 -10.19 -1.29
CA SER A 64 10.43 -11.24 -0.50
C SER A 64 10.44 -10.95 1.00
N ALA A 65 10.28 -9.69 1.39
CA ALA A 65 10.08 -9.26 2.76
C ALA A 65 8.88 -8.31 2.83
N SER A 66 7.89 -8.69 3.62
CA SER A 66 6.81 -7.78 4.02
C SER A 66 7.28 -7.03 5.26
N ALA A 67 7.47 -5.72 5.16
CA ALA A 67 7.69 -4.87 6.32
C ALA A 67 6.33 -4.45 6.91
N PRO A 68 6.06 -4.68 8.20
CA PRO A 68 4.90 -4.09 8.85
C PRO A 68 5.03 -2.56 8.85
N PRO A 69 3.92 -1.82 8.79
CA PRO A 69 3.97 -0.37 8.92
C PRO A 69 4.47 0.02 10.32
N GLU A 70 5.28 1.06 10.39
CA GLU A 70 5.67 1.65 11.67
C GLU A 70 4.50 2.47 12.21
N LEU A 71 3.96 2.05 13.37
CA LEU A 71 2.88 2.75 14.05
C LEU A 71 3.46 3.79 15.00
N GLN A 72 3.03 5.04 14.85
CA GLN A 72 3.25 6.11 15.81
C GLN A 72 1.92 6.42 16.50
N MET A 73 1.98 6.54 17.82
CA MET A 73 0.83 6.93 18.64
C MET A 73 1.20 8.16 19.44
N GLU A 74 0.33 9.16 19.42
CA GLU A 74 0.43 10.37 20.22
C GLU A 74 -0.81 10.46 21.12
N GLY A 75 -0.60 10.74 22.39
CA GLY A 75 -1.67 10.84 23.37
C GLY A 75 -1.15 10.85 24.80
N PRO A 76 -2.04 11.07 25.79
CA PRO A 76 -1.67 11.04 27.19
C PRO A 76 -1.38 9.60 27.66
N GLU A 77 -0.32 9.42 28.46
CA GLU A 77 0.02 8.14 29.09
C GLU A 77 -0.92 7.78 30.25
N ALA A 78 -1.59 8.77 30.82
CA ALA A 78 -2.57 8.61 31.90
C ALA A 78 -3.73 9.59 31.72
N ILE A 79 -4.94 9.13 32.04
CA ILE A 79 -6.19 9.90 31.88
C ILE A 79 -6.97 9.76 33.19
N GLY A 80 -7.35 10.89 33.80
CA GLY A 80 -8.19 10.91 35.00
C GLY A 80 -9.63 10.51 34.69
N SER A 81 -10.41 10.20 35.74
CA SER A 81 -11.80 9.72 35.61
C SER A 81 -12.76 10.69 34.94
N CYS A 82 -12.39 11.96 34.84
CA CYS A 82 -13.21 13.02 34.25
C CYS A 82 -12.48 13.75 33.10
N ASP A 83 -11.33 13.24 32.68
CA ASP A 83 -10.54 13.88 31.63
C ASP A 83 -11.00 13.40 30.26
N THR A 84 -10.94 14.29 29.27
CA THR A 84 -11.08 13.92 27.86
C THR A 84 -9.69 13.71 27.28
N ALA A 85 -9.47 12.58 26.63
CA ALA A 85 -8.24 12.29 25.93
C ALA A 85 -8.48 12.10 24.44
N ALA A 86 -7.53 12.60 23.65
CA ALA A 86 -7.41 12.26 22.24
C ALA A 86 -6.17 11.40 22.07
N VAL A 87 -6.33 10.27 21.38
CA VAL A 87 -5.22 9.44 20.93
C VAL A 87 -5.23 9.47 19.41
N THR A 88 -4.10 9.83 18.83
CA THR A 88 -3.91 9.84 17.38
C THR A 88 -2.92 8.74 17.01
N ALA A 89 -3.33 7.87 16.11
CA ALA A 89 -2.46 6.86 15.52
C ALA A 89 -2.16 7.24 14.07
N SER A 90 -0.89 7.21 13.71
CA SER A 90 -0.43 7.40 12.34
C SER A 90 0.55 6.29 11.99
N ALA A 91 0.60 5.92 10.72
CA ALA A 91 1.54 4.94 10.22
C ALA A 91 1.96 5.29 8.79
N ALA A 92 3.24 5.07 8.48
CA ALA A 92 3.77 5.24 7.14
C ALA A 92 3.58 3.94 6.34
N SER A 93 2.88 4.03 5.21
CA SER A 93 2.67 2.89 4.31
C SER A 93 2.48 3.37 2.87
N ALA A 94 3.04 2.63 1.92
CA ALA A 94 2.79 2.83 0.49
C ALA A 94 1.39 2.35 0.06
N ARG A 95 0.70 1.60 0.91
CA ARG A 95 -0.64 1.05 0.67
C ARG A 95 -1.67 1.66 1.63
N PRO A 96 -2.96 1.76 1.23
CA PRO A 96 -4.02 2.21 2.13
C PRO A 96 -4.02 1.44 3.45
N LEU A 97 -4.06 2.18 4.55
CA LEU A 97 -4.06 1.61 5.90
C LEU A 97 -5.47 1.48 6.43
N ALA A 98 -5.69 0.44 7.24
CA ALA A 98 -6.90 0.27 8.03
C ALA A 98 -6.51 0.30 9.51
N TYR A 99 -7.13 1.21 10.25
CA TYR A 99 -6.91 1.34 11.69
C TYR A 99 -8.06 0.70 12.45
N ARG A 100 -7.74 0.07 13.57
CA ARG A 100 -8.71 -0.49 14.51
C ARG A 100 -8.27 -0.14 15.91
N TRP A 101 -9.21 0.29 16.73
CA TRP A 101 -8.97 0.60 18.13
C TRP A 101 -9.62 -0.47 19.01
N GLY A 102 -8.97 -0.81 20.12
CA GLY A 102 -9.44 -1.83 21.06
C GLY A 102 -8.71 -1.73 22.40
N CYS A 103 -9.20 -2.46 23.40
CA CYS A 103 -8.47 -2.67 24.66
C CYS A 103 -7.89 -4.09 24.67
N ASP A 104 -6.75 -4.25 25.32
CA ASP A 104 -6.27 -5.57 25.74
C ASP A 104 -7.11 -6.05 26.94
N GLY A 105 -8.26 -6.66 26.63
CA GLY A 105 -9.19 -7.22 27.62
C GLY A 105 -10.50 -6.44 27.74
N ALA A 106 -11.11 -6.48 28.93
CA ALA A 106 -12.42 -5.87 29.16
C ALA A 106 -12.31 -4.33 29.22
N CYS A 107 -12.77 -3.65 28.17
CA CYS A 107 -12.95 -2.21 28.21
C CYS A 107 -14.08 -1.85 29.19
N PRO A 108 -13.90 -0.81 30.04
CA PRO A 108 -15.03 -0.14 30.65
C PRO A 108 -16.03 0.30 29.55
N ALA A 109 -17.33 0.19 29.80
CA ALA A 109 -18.36 0.49 28.80
C ALA A 109 -18.23 1.88 28.17
N ALA A 110 -17.76 2.87 28.95
CA ALA A 110 -17.47 4.22 28.48
C ALA A 110 -16.36 4.26 27.41
N VAL A 111 -15.31 3.43 27.57
CA VAL A 111 -14.20 3.33 26.60
C VAL A 111 -14.68 2.59 25.34
N ALA A 112 -15.48 1.54 25.49
CA ALA A 112 -16.05 0.80 24.36
C ALA A 112 -16.90 1.71 23.45
N ALA A 113 -17.69 2.61 24.03
CA ALA A 113 -18.51 3.58 23.28
C ALA A 113 -17.66 4.61 22.52
N LEU A 114 -16.54 5.06 23.09
CA LEU A 114 -15.60 5.98 22.44
C LEU A 114 -14.83 5.31 21.30
N LEU A 115 -14.40 4.05 21.48
CA LEU A 115 -13.72 3.27 20.45
C LEU A 115 -14.60 3.05 19.21
N ALA A 116 -15.92 2.88 19.40
CA ALA A 116 -16.89 2.75 18.31
C ALA A 116 -17.06 4.04 17.49
N ALA A 117 -16.73 5.20 18.07
CA ALA A 117 -16.79 6.51 17.42
C ALA A 117 -15.42 7.00 16.91
N ALA A 118 -14.34 6.28 17.20
CA ALA A 118 -12.98 6.68 16.83
C ALA A 118 -12.76 6.55 15.32
N THR A 119 -12.46 7.68 14.66
CA THR A 119 -12.03 7.72 13.26
C THR A 119 -10.53 7.96 13.18
N ALA A 120 -9.80 7.07 12.54
CA ALA A 120 -8.41 7.33 12.16
C ALA A 120 -8.34 8.31 10.97
N ARG A 121 -7.29 9.12 10.92
CA ARG A 121 -7.00 10.03 9.80
C ARG A 121 -5.78 9.57 9.03
#